data_AF-A0A974NW70-F1
#
_entry.id   AF-A0A974NW70-F1
#
_cell.length_a   1.000
_cell.length_b   1.000
_cell.length_c   1.000
_cell.angle_alpha   90.00
_cell.angle_beta   90.00
_cell.angle_gamma   90.00
#
_symmetry.space_group_name_H-M   'P 1'
#
loop_
_entity.id
_entity.type
_entity.pdbx_description
1 polymer ?
#
loop_
_entity_poly.entity_id
_entity_poly.type
_entity_poly.pdbx_seq_one_letter_code
_entity_poly.pdbx_strand_id
1 'polypeptide(L)'
;MAAVIVGGFARTVPGDFAADPALPLLLHIHGAVFTFWVILFVAQPAFIARGSIELHRRIGWIGAATAAAMLVMGVAATIYAVRYDLIPGFFPPRIFLVMNLVGILVFAGLVAGGIMARRRSEWHKRLMLCATVSILGPGLGRLLPMDSFGAAAPLVMFAAIAALPWRVLLLI
;
A
#
# COMPACT_ATOMS: atom_id res chain seq x y z
N MET A 1 1.84 -9.71 4.20
CA MET A 1 1.41 -8.37 3.74
C MET A 1 0.46 -7.73 4.73
N ALA A 2 -0.76 -8.27 4.91
CA ALA A 2 -1.71 -7.74 5.89
C ALA A 2 -1.10 -7.62 7.30
N ALA A 3 -0.36 -8.63 7.76
CA ALA A 3 0.36 -8.57 9.05
C ALA A 3 1.37 -7.42 9.16
N VAL A 4 2.03 -7.02 8.07
CA VAL A 4 2.97 -5.88 8.06
C VAL A 4 2.21 -4.57 8.25
N ILE A 5 1.09 -4.40 7.54
CA ILE A 5 0.24 -3.21 7.67
C ILE A 5 -0.40 -3.17 9.08
N VAL A 6 -1.05 -4.25 9.50
CA VAL A 6 -1.68 -4.33 10.83
C VAL A 6 -0.65 -4.12 11.93
N GLY A 7 0.48 -4.83 11.89
CA GLY A 7 1.53 -4.71 12.90
C GLY A 7 2.15 -3.31 12.96
N GLY A 8 2.43 -2.71 11.80
CA GLY A 8 2.98 -1.36 11.74
C GLY A 8 2.02 -0.31 12.28
N PHE A 9 0.73 -0.41 11.97
CA PHE A 9 -0.26 0.59 12.35
C PHE A 9 -0.95 0.34 13.70
N ALA A 10 -0.83 -0.86 14.28
CA ALA A 10 -1.50 -1.23 15.54
C ALA A 10 -1.17 -0.29 16.71
N ARG A 11 0.04 0.32 16.70
CA ARG A 11 0.48 1.25 17.75
C ARG A 11 0.24 2.71 17.43
N THR A 12 0.01 3.08 16.16
CA THR A 12 -0.13 4.49 15.75
C THR A 12 -1.60 4.90 15.60
N VAL A 13 -2.44 4.02 15.04
CA VAL A 13 -3.85 4.33 14.77
C VAL A 13 -4.64 4.76 16.01
N PRO A 14 -4.47 4.13 17.20
CA PRO A 14 -5.17 4.62 18.40
C PRO A 14 -4.80 6.06 18.76
N GLY A 15 -3.54 6.45 18.58
CA GLY A 15 -3.05 7.81 18.82
C GLY A 15 -3.56 8.81 17.77
N ASP A 16 -3.72 8.39 16.53
CA ASP A 16 -4.21 9.23 15.43
C ASP A 16 -5.63 9.81 15.71
N PHE A 17 -6.48 9.04 16.40
CA PHE A 17 -7.83 9.47 16.80
C PHE A 17 -7.88 10.30 18.09
N ALA A 18 -6.82 10.25 18.91
CA ALA A 18 -6.72 10.96 20.17
C ALA A 18 -5.77 12.17 20.10
N ALA A 19 -5.19 12.45 18.94
CA ALA A 19 -4.21 13.51 18.73
C ALA A 19 -4.82 14.90 18.97
N ASP A 20 -4.04 15.80 19.58
CA ASP A 20 -4.32 17.23 19.68
C ASP A 20 -3.09 18.03 19.20
N PRO A 21 -3.19 18.80 18.09
CA PRO A 21 -4.37 18.96 17.25
C PRO A 21 -4.77 17.66 16.52
N ALA A 22 -6.08 17.52 16.25
CA ALA A 22 -6.63 16.35 15.60
C ALA A 22 -6.01 16.10 14.21
N LEU A 23 -5.83 14.82 13.88
CA LEU A 23 -5.34 14.44 12.57
C LEU A 23 -6.31 14.94 11.47
N PRO A 24 -5.81 15.57 10.39
CA PRO A 24 -6.66 16.09 9.32
C PRO A 24 -7.59 15.02 8.71
N LEU A 25 -8.83 15.41 8.37
CA LEU A 25 -9.82 14.51 7.77
C LEU A 25 -9.29 13.82 6.50
N LEU A 26 -8.46 14.51 5.71
CA LEU A 26 -7.79 13.95 4.54
C LEU A 26 -7.03 12.64 4.87
N LEU A 27 -6.27 12.64 5.97
CA LEU A 27 -5.43 11.52 6.37
C LEU A 27 -6.27 10.36 6.96
N HIS A 28 -7.39 10.68 7.62
CA HIS A 28 -8.38 9.68 8.02
C HIS A 28 -8.99 8.96 6.81
N ILE A 29 -9.43 9.72 5.79
CA ILE A 29 -9.98 9.15 4.55
C ILE A 29 -8.91 8.34 3.82
N HIS A 30 -7.68 8.85 3.74
CA HIS A 30 -6.55 8.12 3.15
C HIS A 30 -6.34 6.77 3.84
N GLY A 31 -6.25 6.76 5.18
CA GLY A 31 -6.11 5.54 5.96
C GLY A 31 -7.26 4.56 5.76
N ALA A 32 -8.51 5.04 5.73
CA ALA A 32 -9.70 4.22 5.52
C ALA A 32 -9.69 3.55 4.14
N VAL A 33 -9.39 4.30 3.07
CA VAL A 33 -9.32 3.78 1.69
C VAL A 33 -8.26 2.68 1.55
N PHE A 34 -7.06 2.90 2.10
CA PHE A 34 -5.98 1.91 2.04
C PHE A 34 -6.26 0.68 2.93
N THR A 35 -6.92 0.87 4.07
CA THR A 35 -7.36 -0.24 4.92
C THR A 35 -8.40 -1.09 4.20
N PHE A 36 -9.35 -0.44 3.52
CA PHE A 36 -10.36 -1.14 2.73
C PHE A 36 -9.74 -1.96 1.59
N TRP A 37 -8.70 -1.45 0.92
CA TRP A 37 -7.93 -2.24 -0.05
C TRP A 37 -7.35 -3.53 0.55
N VAL A 38 -6.74 -3.46 1.73
CA VAL A 38 -6.16 -4.64 2.40
C VAL A 38 -7.25 -5.66 2.73
N ILE A 39 -8.41 -5.21 3.22
CA ILE A 39 -9.56 -6.08 3.50
C ILE A 39 -10.03 -6.79 2.22
N LEU A 40 -10.22 -6.03 1.13
CA LEU A 40 -10.60 -6.60 -0.16
C LEU A 40 -9.56 -7.61 -0.65
N PHE A 41 -8.28 -7.25 -0.64
CA PHE A 41 -7.19 -8.12 -1.10
C PHE A 41 -7.17 -9.47 -0.34
N VAL A 42 -7.38 -9.45 0.98
CA VAL A 42 -7.44 -10.67 1.81
C VAL A 42 -8.73 -11.47 1.57
N ALA A 43 -9.87 -10.79 1.37
CA ALA A 43 -11.16 -11.45 1.13
C ALA A 43 -11.24 -12.12 -0.25
N GLN A 44 -10.58 -11.57 -1.28
CA GLN A 44 -10.68 -12.05 -2.66
C GLN A 44 -10.32 -13.55 -2.85
N PRO A 45 -9.21 -14.07 -2.30
CA PRO A 45 -8.94 -15.51 -2.33
C PRO A 45 -9.97 -16.37 -1.61
N ALA A 46 -10.62 -15.86 -0.56
CA ALA A 46 -11.63 -16.61 0.19
C ALA A 46 -12.89 -16.87 -0.64
N PHE A 47 -13.28 -15.94 -1.52
CA PHE A 47 -14.39 -16.17 -2.46
C PHE A 47 -14.07 -17.30 -3.44
N ILE A 48 -12.83 -17.35 -3.94
CA ILE A 48 -12.35 -18.43 -4.82
C ILE A 48 -12.30 -19.77 -4.08
N ALA A 49 -11.76 -19.81 -2.86
CA ALA A 49 -11.69 -21.02 -2.05
C ALA A 49 -13.07 -21.60 -1.72
N ARG A 50 -14.10 -20.75 -1.60
CA ARG A 50 -15.51 -21.14 -1.42
C ARG A 50 -16.23 -21.45 -2.74
N GLY A 51 -15.54 -21.45 -3.87
CA GLY A 51 -16.10 -21.75 -5.20
C GLY A 51 -16.89 -20.59 -5.84
N SER A 52 -16.93 -19.40 -5.24
CA SER A 52 -17.72 -18.27 -5.75
C SER A 52 -16.90 -17.33 -6.63
N ILE A 53 -16.66 -17.77 -7.88
CA ILE A 53 -15.98 -16.95 -8.90
C ILE A 53 -16.79 -15.69 -9.25
N GLU A 54 -18.12 -15.79 -9.21
CA GLU A 54 -19.00 -14.65 -9.50
C GLU A 54 -18.82 -13.54 -8.46
N LEU A 55 -18.75 -13.88 -7.17
CA LEU A 55 -18.53 -12.89 -6.11
C LEU A 55 -17.13 -12.27 -6.21
N HIS A 56 -16.10 -13.08 -6.51
CA HIS A 56 -14.76 -12.57 -6.81
C HIS A 56 -14.77 -11.51 -7.91
N ARG A 57 -15.50 -11.76 -9.01
CA ARG A 57 -15.62 -10.82 -10.13
C ARG A 57 -16.38 -9.54 -9.77
N ARG A 58 -17.53 -9.67 -9.09
CA ARG A 58 -18.34 -8.51 -8.67
C ARG A 58 -17.59 -7.61 -7.70
N ILE A 59 -17.06 -8.18 -6.62
CA ILE A 59 -16.29 -7.44 -5.62
C ILE A 59 -14.94 -6.98 -6.20
N GLY A 60 -14.41 -7.67 -7.22
CA GLY A 60 -13.20 -7.27 -7.93
C GLY A 60 -13.33 -5.88 -8.57
N TRP A 61 -14.52 -5.51 -9.08
CA TRP A 61 -14.77 -4.16 -9.59
C TRP A 61 -14.81 -3.09 -8.50
N ILE A 62 -15.31 -3.43 -7.30
CA ILE A 62 -15.18 -2.56 -6.12
C ILE A 62 -13.69 -2.37 -5.80
N GLY A 63 -12.89 -3.44 -5.87
CA GLY A 63 -11.44 -3.36 -5.75
C GLY A 63 -10.79 -2.43 -6.78
N ALA A 64 -11.20 -2.50 -8.05
CA ALA A 64 -10.70 -1.60 -9.08
C ALA A 64 -11.05 -0.12 -8.81
N ALA A 65 -12.27 0.15 -8.35
CA ALA A 65 -12.68 1.50 -7.93
C ALA A 65 -11.87 1.99 -6.71
N THR A 66 -11.65 1.13 -5.71
CA THR A 66 -10.80 1.43 -4.55
C THR A 66 -9.36 1.73 -5.00
N ALA A 67 -8.79 0.99 -5.94
CA ALA A 67 -7.46 1.28 -6.48
C ALA A 67 -7.40 2.68 -7.12
N ALA A 68 -8.42 3.07 -7.90
CA ALA A 68 -8.49 4.41 -8.46
C ALA A 68 -8.57 5.50 -7.37
N ALA A 69 -9.34 5.27 -6.32
CA ALA A 69 -9.39 6.17 -5.16
C ALA A 69 -8.04 6.26 -4.44
N MET A 70 -7.30 5.15 -4.32
CA MET A 70 -5.96 5.12 -3.72
C MET A 70 -4.96 5.98 -4.49
N LEU A 71 -5.04 6.05 -5.83
CA LEU A 71 -4.18 6.94 -6.62
C LEU A 71 -4.39 8.41 -6.22
N VAL A 72 -5.66 8.84 -6.18
CA VAL A 72 -6.03 10.22 -5.81
C VAL A 72 -5.61 10.50 -4.36
N MET A 73 -5.96 9.61 -3.43
CA MET A 73 -5.64 9.79 -2.01
C MET A 73 -4.15 9.70 -1.72
N GLY A 74 -3.38 8.90 -2.47
CA GLY A 74 -1.94 8.80 -2.35
C GLY A 74 -1.24 10.09 -2.75
N VAL A 75 -1.61 10.66 -3.91
CA VAL A 75 -1.07 11.96 -4.35
C VAL A 75 -1.46 13.06 -3.36
N ALA A 76 -2.74 13.13 -2.98
CA ALA A 76 -3.24 14.16 -2.07
C ALA A 76 -2.53 14.10 -0.69
N ALA A 77 -2.40 12.91 -0.10
CA ALA A 77 -1.71 12.73 1.18
C ALA A 77 -0.21 13.06 1.08
N THR A 78 0.44 12.71 -0.03
CA THR A 78 1.86 13.03 -0.26
C THR A 78 2.08 14.54 -0.32
N ILE A 79 1.27 15.25 -1.13
CA ILE A 79 1.35 16.71 -1.25
C ILE A 79 1.04 17.38 0.10
N TYR A 80 0.03 16.90 0.81
CA TYR A 80 -0.33 17.40 2.12
C TYR A 80 0.83 17.25 3.12
N ALA A 81 1.42 16.07 3.21
CA ALA A 81 2.54 15.81 4.12
C ALA A 81 3.75 16.70 3.82
N VAL A 82 4.08 16.92 2.54
CA VAL A 82 5.16 17.83 2.15
C VAL A 82 4.83 19.28 2.49
N ARG A 83 3.59 19.72 2.26
CA ARG A 83 3.16 21.11 2.48
C ARG A 83 3.13 21.50 3.96
N TYR A 84 2.78 20.55 4.83
CA TYR A 84 2.60 20.79 6.27
C TYR A 84 3.69 20.14 7.13
N ASP A 85 4.82 19.74 6.52
CA ASP A 85 5.97 19.14 7.20
C ASP A 85 5.62 17.92 8.07
N LEU A 86 4.67 17.10 7.59
CA LEU A 86 4.27 15.83 8.23
C LEU A 86 5.02 14.62 7.62
N ILE A 87 6.20 14.87 7.07
CA ILE A 87 7.04 13.84 6.46
C ILE A 87 7.68 13.01 7.60
N PRO A 88 7.73 11.67 7.52
CA PRO A 88 8.46 10.88 8.51
C PRO A 88 9.93 11.30 8.57
N GLY A 89 10.47 11.51 9.78
CA GLY A 89 11.78 12.14 9.99
C GLY A 89 12.97 11.44 9.31
N PHE A 90 12.84 10.16 8.96
CA PHE A 90 13.86 9.39 8.22
C PHE A 90 13.88 9.67 6.71
N PHE A 91 13.06 10.58 6.21
CA PHE A 91 12.99 10.93 4.79
C PHE A 91 13.41 12.38 4.50
N PRO A 92 14.33 12.60 3.55
CA PRO A 92 14.46 13.89 2.89
C PRO A 92 13.18 14.22 2.09
N PRO A 93 12.63 15.46 2.15
CA PRO A 93 11.37 15.81 1.51
C PRO A 93 11.30 15.48 0.01
N ARG A 94 12.39 15.73 -0.72
CA ARG A 94 12.51 15.41 -2.16
C ARG A 94 12.40 13.92 -2.44
N ILE A 95 12.99 13.07 -1.60
CA ILE A 95 12.97 11.62 -1.76
C ILE A 95 11.57 11.11 -1.42
N PHE A 96 10.97 11.61 -0.34
CA PHE A 96 9.60 11.27 0.03
C PHE A 96 8.63 11.56 -1.11
N LEU A 97 8.65 12.77 -1.67
CA LEU A 97 7.76 13.17 -2.76
C LEU A 97 7.95 12.28 -4.00
N VAL A 98 9.17 12.19 -4.54
CA VAL A 98 9.44 11.46 -5.78
C VAL A 98 9.11 9.98 -5.62
N MET A 99 9.53 9.36 -4.52
CA MET A 99 9.35 7.92 -4.34
C MET A 99 7.90 7.54 -4.06
N ASN A 100 7.10 8.40 -3.42
CA ASN A 100 5.66 8.17 -3.31
C ASN A 100 4.98 8.24 -4.68
N LEU A 101 5.31 9.23 -5.53
CA LEU A 101 4.77 9.33 -6.88
C LEU A 101 5.15 8.12 -7.75
N VAL A 102 6.42 7.71 -7.71
CA VAL A 102 6.87 6.47 -8.39
C VAL A 102 6.12 5.25 -7.85
N GLY A 103 5.97 5.12 -6.53
CA GLY A 103 5.23 4.03 -5.90
C GLY A 103 3.76 3.96 -6.33
N ILE A 104 3.10 5.12 -6.45
CA ILE A 104 1.72 5.23 -6.95
C ILE A 104 1.63 4.74 -8.40
N LEU A 105 2.56 5.16 -9.27
CA LEU A 105 2.60 4.71 -10.66
C LEU A 105 2.87 3.20 -10.79
N VAL A 106 3.79 2.66 -9.98
CA VAL A 106 4.06 1.23 -9.93
C VAL A 106 2.83 0.45 -9.47
N PHE A 107 2.17 0.89 -8.40
CA PHE A 107 0.92 0.29 -7.94
C PHE A 107 -0.15 0.30 -9.03
N ALA A 108 -0.36 1.46 -9.67
CA ALA A 108 -1.34 1.62 -10.74
C ALA A 108 -1.07 0.66 -11.92
N GLY A 109 0.18 0.62 -12.38
CA GLY A 109 0.61 -0.25 -13.48
C GLY A 109 0.43 -1.73 -13.15
N LEU A 110 0.79 -2.16 -11.94
CA LEU A 110 0.63 -3.55 -11.50
C LEU A 110 -0.84 -3.96 -11.35
N VAL A 111 -1.69 -3.10 -10.79
CA VAL A 111 -3.14 -3.36 -10.72
C VAL A 111 -3.75 -3.43 -12.10
N ALA A 112 -3.45 -2.46 -12.98
CA ALA A 112 -3.95 -2.45 -14.36
C ALA A 112 -3.51 -3.72 -15.11
N GLY A 113 -2.23 -4.08 -15.02
CA GLY A 113 -1.70 -5.33 -15.58
C GLY A 113 -2.39 -6.56 -15.01
N GLY A 114 -2.64 -6.59 -13.69
CA GLY A 114 -3.38 -7.68 -13.02
C GLY A 114 -4.81 -7.82 -13.55
N ILE A 115 -5.52 -6.71 -13.78
CA ILE A 115 -6.88 -6.69 -14.34
C ILE A 115 -6.87 -7.11 -15.82
N MET A 116 -5.89 -6.67 -16.60
CA MET A 116 -5.72 -7.09 -18.00
C MET A 116 -5.43 -8.59 -18.10
N ALA A 117 -4.61 -9.12 -17.18
CA ALA A 117 -4.28 -10.53 -17.07
C ALA A 117 -5.34 -11.37 -16.33
N ARG A 118 -6.56 -10.87 -16.07
CA ARG A 118 -7.60 -11.58 -15.32
C ARG A 118 -8.02 -12.94 -15.89
N ARG A 119 -7.75 -13.20 -17.17
CA ARG A 119 -7.97 -14.51 -17.82
C ARG A 119 -6.80 -15.49 -17.66
N ARG A 120 -5.65 -15.02 -17.15
CA ARG A 120 -4.44 -15.79 -16.84
C ARG A 120 -4.24 -15.76 -15.32
N SER A 121 -4.90 -16.66 -14.62
CA SER A 121 -4.96 -16.69 -13.14
C SER A 121 -3.59 -16.59 -12.47
N GLU A 122 -2.57 -17.26 -13.04
CA GLU A 122 -1.18 -17.20 -12.58
C GLU A 122 -0.62 -15.77 -12.56
N TRP A 123 -0.82 -15.02 -13.64
CA TRP A 123 -0.33 -13.64 -13.75
C TRP A 123 -1.19 -12.67 -12.95
N HIS A 124 -2.52 -12.85 -12.95
CA HIS A 124 -3.43 -12.02 -12.17
C HIS A 124 -3.04 -11.99 -10.69
N LYS A 125 -2.91 -13.16 -10.05
CA LYS A 125 -2.59 -13.24 -8.61
C LYS A 125 -1.20 -12.68 -8.29
N ARG A 126 -0.21 -12.91 -9.15
CA ARG A 126 1.17 -12.40 -8.98
C ARG A 126 1.23 -10.88 -9.06
N LEU A 127 0.58 -10.29 -10.06
CA LEU A 127 0.56 -8.84 -10.24
C LEU A 127 -0.21 -8.14 -9.11
N MET A 128 -1.34 -8.69 -8.67
CA MET A 128 -2.10 -8.14 -7.53
C MET A 128 -1.30 -8.22 -6.22
N LEU A 129 -0.54 -9.31 -6.00
CA LEU A 129 0.36 -9.43 -4.87
C LEU A 129 1.50 -8.41 -4.94
N CYS A 130 2.15 -8.27 -6.11
CA CYS A 130 3.23 -7.29 -6.30
C CYS A 130 2.73 -5.85 -6.09
N ALA A 131 1.54 -5.50 -6.59
CA ALA A 131 0.92 -4.20 -6.34
C ALA A 131 0.74 -3.95 -4.84
N THR A 132 0.24 -4.94 -4.10
CA THR A 132 0.02 -4.79 -2.66
C THR A 132 1.34 -4.70 -1.88
N VAL A 133 2.39 -5.39 -2.34
CA VAL A 133 3.74 -5.29 -1.77
C VAL A 133 4.34 -3.90 -1.99
N SER A 134 4.12 -3.29 -3.16
CA SER A 134 4.72 -1.98 -3.50
C SER A 134 4.28 -0.84 -2.60
N ILE A 135 3.14 -0.99 -1.90
CA ILE A 135 2.58 0.00 -0.98
C ILE A 135 2.83 -0.32 0.50
N LEU A 136 3.74 -1.23 0.83
CA LEU A 136 4.06 -1.59 2.22
C LEU A 136 4.86 -0.54 2.99
N GLY A 137 5.41 0.48 2.32
CA GLY A 137 6.32 1.47 2.92
C GLY A 137 5.86 2.01 4.28
N PRO A 138 4.62 2.52 4.42
CA PRO A 138 4.13 3.04 5.69
C PRO A 138 4.08 2.00 6.83
N GLY A 139 3.81 0.72 6.52
CA GLY A 139 3.83 -0.35 7.52
C GLY A 139 5.25 -0.74 7.92
N LEU A 140 6.15 -0.86 6.95
CA LEU A 140 7.57 -1.15 7.20
C LEU A 140 8.26 -0.03 7.99
N GLY A 141 8.00 1.23 7.63
CA GLY A 141 8.58 2.38 8.32
C GLY A 141 8.15 2.53 9.78
N ARG A 142 7.06 1.86 10.19
CA ARG A 142 6.62 1.78 11.59
C ARG A 142 7.14 0.54 12.34
N LEU A 143 7.47 -0.53 11.61
CA LEU A 143 7.95 -1.79 12.19
C LEU A 143 9.47 -1.85 12.33
N LEU A 144 10.20 -1.25 11.39
CA LEU A 144 11.65 -1.25 11.37
C LEU A 144 12.20 -0.06 12.17
N PRO A 145 13.39 -0.19 12.78
CA PRO A 145 14.03 0.90 13.52
C PRO A 145 14.65 1.91 12.54
N MET A 146 13.80 2.66 11.82
CA MET A 146 14.21 3.50 10.70
C MET A 146 15.29 4.52 11.09
N ASP A 147 15.19 5.11 12.28
CA ASP A 147 16.15 6.09 12.77
C ASP A 147 17.56 5.49 12.98
N SER A 148 17.66 4.19 13.27
CA SER A 148 18.94 3.50 13.43
C SER A 148 19.70 3.33 12.12
N PHE A 149 19.03 3.45 10.96
CA PHE A 149 19.68 3.37 9.64
C PHE A 149 20.18 4.74 9.13
N GLY A 150 19.87 5.84 9.84
CA GLY A 150 20.28 7.19 9.47
C GLY A 150 19.92 7.54 8.02
N ALA A 151 20.87 8.10 7.27
CA ALA A 151 20.67 8.50 5.88
C ALA A 151 20.33 7.33 4.92
N ALA A 152 20.62 6.08 5.31
CA ALA A 152 20.30 4.90 4.51
C ALA A 152 18.85 4.42 4.67
N ALA A 153 18.09 4.96 5.63
CA ALA A 153 16.74 4.51 5.94
C ALA A 153 15.79 4.42 4.72
N PRO A 154 15.69 5.43 3.83
CA PRO A 154 14.89 5.32 2.62
C PRO A 154 15.31 4.14 1.73
N LEU A 155 16.62 3.95 1.53
CA LEU A 155 17.17 2.87 0.70
C LEU A 155 16.82 1.50 1.29
N VAL A 156 16.98 1.32 2.60
CA VAL A 156 16.63 0.07 3.30
C VAL A 156 15.15 -0.27 3.08
N MET A 157 14.26 0.71 3.20
CA MET A 157 12.83 0.49 3.02
C MET A 157 12.48 0.10 1.58
N PHE A 158 13.00 0.81 0.57
CA PHE A 158 12.73 0.48 -0.83
C PHE A 158 13.37 -0.84 -1.26
N ALA A 159 14.55 -1.16 -0.74
CA ALA A 159 15.17 -2.47 -0.95
C ALA A 159 14.33 -3.60 -0.35
N ALA A 160 13.79 -3.42 0.85
CA ALA A 160 12.88 -4.39 1.47
C ALA A 160 11.61 -4.61 0.63
N ILE A 161 11.00 -3.53 0.12
CA ILE A 161 9.84 -3.60 -0.78
C ILE A 161 10.20 -4.34 -2.08
N ALA A 162 11.36 -4.06 -2.68
CA ALA A 162 11.79 -4.65 -3.94
C ALA A 162 12.21 -6.13 -3.81
N ALA A 163 12.72 -6.55 -2.65
CA ALA A 163 13.16 -7.93 -2.40
C ALA A 163 12.00 -8.91 -2.15
N LEU A 164 10.88 -8.43 -1.60
CA LEU A 164 9.69 -9.25 -1.31
C LEU A 164 9.04 -9.92 -2.55
N PRO A 165 8.82 -9.22 -3.69
CA PRO A 165 8.21 -9.81 -4.88
C PRO A 165 9.19 -10.65 -5.71
N TRP A 166 10.51 -10.54 -5.51
CA TRP A 166 11.53 -11.29 -6.27
C TRP A 166 11.29 -12.80 -6.25
N ARG A 167 10.90 -13.37 -5.10
CA ARG A 167 10.57 -14.80 -4.99
C ARG A 167 9.24 -15.17 -5.66
N VAL A 168 8.31 -14.22 -5.75
CA VAL A 168 6.99 -14.41 -6.37
C VAL A 168 7.08 -14.39 -7.90
N LEU A 169 8.05 -13.68 -8.46
CA LEU A 169 8.24 -13.58 -9.91
C LEU A 169 9.07 -14.73 -10.50
N LEU A 170 9.95 -15.36 -9.70
CA LEU A 170 10.91 -16.37 -10.18
C LEU A 170 10.51 -17.82 -9.99
N LEU A 171 9.41 -18.11 -9.30
CA LEU A 171 8.83 -19.46 -9.29
C LEU A 171 8.13 -19.69 -10.63
N ILE A 172 8.93 -20.01 -11.65
CA ILE A 172 8.54 -20.60 -12.95
C ILE A 172 9.03 -22.04 -12.91
#